data_AF-A0A073KE58-F1
#
_entry.id   AF-A0A073KE58-F1
#
_cell.length_a   1.000
_cell.length_b   1.000
_cell.length_c   1.000
_cell.angle_alpha   90.00
_cell.angle_beta   90.00
_cell.angle_gamma   90.00
#
_symmetry.space_group_name_H-M   'P 1'
#
loop_
_entity.id
_entity.type
_entity.pdbx_description
1 polymer ?
#
loop_
_entity_poly.entity_id
_entity_poly.type
_entity_poly.pdbx_seq_one_letter_code
_entity_poly.pdbx_strand_id
1 'polypeptide(L)'
;MLERFEIQSNSSWYVWFIPILFAVHNAEEYYFFSEMRYIQLIQMEENVMQRQYFFVALCLLTMIVFLFVCAHFMFRKRFTLSMLLIIQAMIFMNGWFHIGGAILTGRYVPGFITSLILIIPFSLFLFRKGIVRGWWKMKHVVISCLLGVVLLFPIIFGVLFLAKVIV
;
A
#
# COMPACT_ATOMS: atom_id res chain seq x y z
N MET A 1 -21.35 21.23 -11.06
CA MET A 1 -20.45 20.06 -11.15
C MET A 1 -19.65 19.83 -9.86
N LEU A 2 -19.28 20.89 -9.13
CA LEU A 2 -18.63 20.81 -7.80
C LEU A 2 -19.58 20.30 -6.69
N GLU A 3 -20.85 20.72 -6.69
CA GLU A 3 -21.86 20.30 -5.69
C GLU A 3 -22.12 18.78 -5.65
N ARG A 4 -21.94 18.09 -6.78
CA ARG A 4 -22.15 16.63 -6.87
C ARG A 4 -21.04 15.85 -6.13
N PHE A 5 -19.87 16.47 -5.91
CA PHE A 5 -18.75 15.88 -5.18
C PHE A 5 -18.89 16.03 -3.65
N GLU A 6 -19.48 17.14 -3.20
CA GLU A 6 -19.72 17.40 -1.77
C GLU A 6 -20.76 16.46 -1.16
N ILE A 7 -21.87 16.21 -1.89
CA ILE A 7 -23.00 15.40 -1.40
C ILE A 7 -22.66 13.90 -1.27
N GLN A 8 -21.70 13.37 -2.06
CA GLN A 8 -21.31 11.95 -1.99
C GLN A 8 -20.22 11.63 -0.95
N SER A 9 -19.63 12.64 -0.30
CA SER A 9 -18.49 12.46 0.63
C SER A 9 -18.88 12.05 2.06
N ASN A 10 -20.17 12.12 2.43
CA ASN A 10 -20.59 12.00 3.83
C ASN A 10 -20.49 10.60 4.44
N SER A 11 -20.18 9.55 3.67
CA SER A 11 -19.84 8.25 4.26
C SER A 11 -18.85 7.48 3.38
N SER A 12 -17.60 7.92 3.44
CA SER A 12 -16.43 7.19 2.92
C SER A 12 -15.61 6.59 4.06
N TRP A 13 -16.27 6.16 5.15
CA TRP A 13 -15.62 5.60 6.34
C TRP A 13 -14.70 4.42 6.01
N TYR A 14 -15.04 3.65 4.97
CA TYR A 14 -14.23 2.54 4.49
C TYR A 14 -12.84 2.94 3.97
N VAL A 15 -12.60 4.23 3.69
CA VAL A 15 -11.25 4.75 3.37
C VAL A 15 -10.29 4.60 4.55
N TRP A 16 -10.80 4.56 5.79
CA TRP A 16 -9.98 4.28 6.97
C TRP A 16 -9.43 2.85 7.01
N PHE A 17 -10.00 1.92 6.26
CA PHE A 17 -9.42 0.59 6.14
C PHE A 17 -8.12 0.58 5.34
N ILE A 18 -7.82 1.62 4.53
CA ILE A 18 -6.56 1.71 3.78
C ILE A 18 -5.35 1.58 4.73
N PRO A 19 -5.13 2.48 5.71
CA PRO A 19 -4.00 2.38 6.62
C PRO A 19 -4.10 1.18 7.57
N ILE A 20 -5.31 0.76 7.98
CA ILE A 20 -5.48 -0.38 8.90
C ILE A 20 -5.04 -1.68 8.22
N LEU A 21 -5.55 -1.98 7.03
CA LEU A 21 -5.20 -3.20 6.30
C LEU A 21 -3.74 -3.17 5.86
N PHE A 22 -3.22 -2.00 5.51
CA PHE A 22 -1.80 -1.85 5.20
C PHE A 22 -0.90 -2.06 6.43
N ALA A 23 -1.31 -1.61 7.62
CA ALA A 23 -0.61 -1.91 8.86
C ALA A 23 -0.58 -3.40 9.16
N VAL A 24 -1.71 -4.11 8.97
CA VAL A 24 -1.78 -5.58 9.13
C VAL A 24 -0.88 -6.30 8.13
N HIS A 25 -0.85 -5.85 6.88
CA HIS A 25 0.05 -6.36 5.86
C HIS A 25 1.53 -6.17 6.22
N ASN A 26 1.90 -4.95 6.62
CA ASN A 26 3.25 -4.65 7.10
C ASN A 26 3.61 -5.45 8.36
N ALA A 27 2.66 -5.73 9.24
CA ALA A 27 2.87 -6.57 10.41
C ALA A 27 3.18 -8.02 10.03
N GLU A 28 2.51 -8.58 9.01
CA GLU A 28 2.87 -9.89 8.45
C GLU A 28 4.29 -9.87 7.89
N GLU A 29 4.64 -8.87 7.09
CA GLU A 29 5.99 -8.72 6.52
C GLU A 29 7.07 -8.69 7.61
N TYR A 30 6.83 -7.93 8.68
CA TYR A 30 7.75 -7.84 9.81
C TYR A 30 7.85 -9.15 10.61
N TYR A 31 6.72 -9.78 10.88
CA TYR A 31 6.68 -11.02 11.66
C TYR A 31 7.44 -12.15 10.98
N PHE A 32 7.29 -12.26 9.65
CA PHE A 32 7.95 -13.28 8.84
C PHE A 32 9.21 -12.77 8.12
N PHE A 33 9.84 -11.70 8.60
CA PHE A 33 10.99 -11.07 7.95
C PHE A 33 12.13 -12.07 7.63
N SER A 34 12.34 -13.09 8.46
CA SER A 34 13.35 -14.15 8.23
C SER A 34 13.16 -14.90 6.90
N GLU A 35 11.91 -14.98 6.41
CA GLU A 35 11.56 -15.65 5.16
C GLU A 35 11.83 -14.77 3.92
N MET A 36 12.14 -13.47 4.08
CA MET A 36 12.52 -12.57 2.98
C MET A 36 13.86 -12.97 2.32
N ARG A 37 14.66 -13.84 2.95
CA ARG A 37 15.98 -14.29 2.47
C ARG A 37 15.99 -14.89 1.05
N TYR A 38 14.82 -15.28 0.52
CA TYR A 38 14.70 -15.93 -0.78
C TYR A 38 14.37 -14.97 -1.94
N ILE A 39 14.18 -13.68 -1.68
CA ILE A 39 14.09 -12.65 -2.72
C ILE A 39 15.53 -12.22 -3.07
N GLN A 40 16.17 -12.94 -4.01
CA GLN A 40 17.60 -12.80 -4.36
C GLN A 40 18.05 -11.37 -4.73
N LEU A 41 17.13 -10.49 -5.14
CA LEU A 41 17.41 -9.08 -5.47
C LEU A 41 17.68 -8.20 -4.23
N ILE A 42 17.30 -8.66 -3.04
CA ILE A 42 17.49 -7.95 -1.78
C ILE A 42 18.11 -8.93 -0.79
N GLN A 43 19.40 -9.23 -0.93
CA GLN A 43 20.15 -9.97 0.08
C GLN A 43 20.27 -9.11 1.36
N MET A 44 19.22 -9.13 2.19
CA MET A 44 19.25 -8.61 3.55
C MET A 44 19.86 -9.70 4.44
N GLU A 45 21.14 -9.53 4.80
CA GLU A 45 21.75 -10.27 5.91
C GLU A 45 20.95 -10.04 7.20
N GLU A 46 20.28 -11.08 7.71
CA GLU A 46 19.44 -10.95 8.90
C GLU A 46 20.28 -10.68 10.16
N ASN A 47 20.56 -9.40 10.39
CA ASN A 47 21.17 -8.88 11.59
C ASN A 47 20.17 -7.96 12.30
N VAL A 48 20.38 -7.78 13.62
CA VAL A 48 19.47 -7.02 14.49
C VAL A 48 19.23 -5.61 13.94
N MET A 49 20.27 -4.99 13.36
CA MET A 49 20.20 -3.66 12.78
C MET A 49 19.26 -3.63 11.55
N GLN A 50 19.39 -4.57 10.61
CA GLN A 50 18.52 -4.65 9.43
C GLN A 50 17.05 -4.85 9.80
N ARG A 51 16.78 -5.68 10.81
CA ARG A 51 15.41 -5.88 11.32
C ARG A 51 14.85 -4.60 11.95
N GLN A 52 15.67 -3.80 12.63
CA GLN A 52 15.28 -2.50 13.18
C GLN A 52 14.98 -1.47 12.08
N TYR A 53 15.85 -1.33 11.09
CA TYR A 53 15.61 -0.41 9.97
C TYR A 53 14.35 -0.80 9.18
N PHE A 54 14.14 -2.10 8.96
CA PHE A 54 12.94 -2.60 8.30
C PHE A 54 11.67 -2.26 9.09
N PHE A 55 11.68 -2.48 10.41
CA PHE A 55 10.57 -2.09 11.29
C PHE A 55 10.23 -0.60 11.19
N VAL A 56 11.25 0.26 11.26
CA VAL A 56 11.07 1.71 11.14
C VAL A 56 10.52 2.08 9.76
N ALA A 57 11.02 1.46 8.69
CA ALA A 57 10.52 1.69 7.33
C ALA A 57 9.04 1.33 7.19
N LEU A 58 8.61 0.18 7.74
CA LEU A 58 7.21 -0.23 7.76
C LEU A 58 6.32 0.72 8.57
N CYS A 59 6.82 1.20 9.72
CA CYS A 59 6.12 2.22 10.52
C CYS A 59 5.96 3.53 9.73
N LEU A 60 7.03 4.00 9.08
CA LEU A 60 7.01 5.22 8.27
C LEU A 60 6.03 5.10 7.09
N LEU A 61 6.07 3.99 6.35
CA LEU A 61 5.13 3.73 5.25
C LEU A 61 3.68 3.75 5.75
N THR A 62 3.40 3.05 6.85
CA THR A 62 2.05 3.02 7.45
C THR A 62 1.61 4.42 7.88
N MET A 63 2.50 5.18 8.52
CA MET A 63 2.24 6.55 8.96
C MET A 63 1.95 7.47 7.77
N ILE A 64 2.74 7.39 6.69
CA ILE A 64 2.52 8.18 5.47
C ILE A 64 1.12 7.92 4.91
N VAL A 65 0.74 6.65 4.76
CA VAL A 65 -0.60 6.27 4.27
C VAL A 65 -1.70 6.80 5.18
N PHE A 66 -1.53 6.68 6.50
CA PHE A 66 -2.47 7.24 7.48
C PHE A 66 -2.61 8.77 7.34
N LEU A 67 -1.50 9.50 7.19
CA LEU A 67 -1.50 10.95 7.00
C LEU A 67 -2.23 11.36 5.72
N PHE A 68 -2.11 10.61 4.62
CA PHE A 68 -2.89 10.87 3.40
C PHE A 68 -4.39 10.67 3.60
N VAL A 69 -4.80 9.69 4.41
CA VAL A 69 -6.22 9.51 4.78
C VAL A 69 -6.71 10.70 5.60
N CYS A 70 -5.97 11.10 6.64
CA CYS A 70 -6.27 12.29 7.44
C CYS A 70 -6.38 13.55 6.57
N ALA A 71 -5.42 13.78 5.67
CA ALA A 71 -5.42 14.91 4.76
C ALA A 71 -6.66 14.89 3.84
N HIS A 72 -7.08 13.72 3.36
CA HIS A 72 -8.30 13.63 2.56
C HIS A 72 -9.55 14.02 3.36
N PHE A 73 -9.69 13.54 4.60
CA PHE A 73 -10.84 13.89 5.43
C PHE A 73 -10.86 15.36 5.87
N MET A 74 -9.68 15.96 6.07
CA MET A 74 -9.54 17.37 6.44
C MET A 74 -9.84 18.31 5.27
N PHE A 75 -9.31 18.02 4.07
CA PHE A 75 -9.44 18.94 2.93
C PHE A 75 -10.60 18.62 1.98
N ARG A 76 -11.01 17.35 1.91
CA ARG A 76 -12.06 16.80 1.02
C ARG A 76 -11.94 17.26 -0.45
N LYS A 77 -10.71 17.40 -0.95
CA LYS A 77 -10.44 17.82 -2.33
C LYS A 77 -10.32 16.63 -3.26
N ARG A 78 -10.60 16.87 -4.55
CA ARG A 78 -10.39 15.88 -5.62
C ARG A 78 -8.94 15.41 -5.68
N PHE A 79 -7.98 16.32 -5.47
CA PHE A 79 -6.56 15.98 -5.46
C PHE A 79 -6.20 14.98 -4.36
N THR A 80 -6.67 15.19 -3.12
CA THR A 80 -6.38 14.26 -2.01
C THR A 80 -7.02 12.89 -2.21
N LEU A 81 -8.22 12.85 -2.79
CA LEU A 81 -8.86 11.59 -3.20
C LEU A 81 -8.02 10.87 -4.28
N SER A 82 -7.58 11.58 -5.31
CA SER A 82 -6.74 11.00 -6.37
C SER A 82 -5.44 10.41 -5.81
N MET A 83 -4.78 11.12 -4.88
CA MET A 83 -3.58 10.62 -4.21
C MET A 83 -3.85 9.33 -3.43
N LEU A 84 -4.93 9.28 -2.65
CA LEU A 84 -5.33 8.05 -1.94
C LEU A 84 -5.59 6.87 -2.87
N LEU A 85 -6.25 7.13 -3.99
CA LEU A 85 -6.54 6.09 -4.97
C LEU A 85 -5.28 5.57 -5.67
N ILE A 86 -4.29 6.45 -5.91
CA ILE A 86 -2.95 6.05 -6.40
C ILE A 86 -2.22 5.22 -5.35
N ILE A 87 -2.24 5.64 -4.07
CA ILE A 87 -1.64 4.89 -2.97
C ILE A 87 -2.29 3.51 -2.85
N GLN A 88 -3.62 3.41 -2.91
CA GLN A 88 -4.30 2.12 -2.88
C GLN A 88 -3.91 1.25 -4.08
N ALA A 89 -3.74 1.83 -5.27
CA ALA A 89 -3.25 1.09 -6.43
C ALA A 89 -1.82 0.58 -6.26
N MET A 90 -0.94 1.36 -5.62
CA MET A 90 0.40 0.92 -5.28
C MET A 90 0.38 -0.24 -4.28
N ILE A 91 -0.42 -0.15 -3.22
CA ILE A 91 -0.60 -1.24 -2.23
C ILE A 91 -1.19 -2.49 -2.91
N PHE A 92 -2.17 -2.32 -3.80
CA PHE A 92 -2.72 -3.41 -4.61
C PHE A 92 -1.66 -4.12 -5.44
N MET A 93 -0.82 -3.36 -6.14
CA MET A 93 0.26 -3.93 -6.94
C MET A 93 1.35 -4.57 -6.06
N ASN A 94 1.63 -4.01 -4.88
CA ASN A 94 2.49 -4.67 -3.89
C ASN A 94 1.97 -6.07 -3.58
N GLY A 95 0.67 -6.21 -3.31
CA GLY A 95 0.07 -7.51 -3.05
C GLY A 95 0.24 -8.53 -4.19
N TRP A 96 0.18 -8.07 -5.44
CA TRP A 96 0.49 -8.92 -6.60
C TRP A 96 1.96 -9.33 -6.67
N PHE A 97 2.89 -8.48 -6.24
CA PHE A 97 4.31 -8.85 -6.16
C PHE A 97 4.55 -9.96 -5.12
N HIS A 98 3.88 -9.93 -3.96
CA HIS A 98 3.99 -11.01 -2.98
C HIS A 98 3.40 -12.33 -3.50
N ILE A 99 2.23 -12.27 -4.15
CA ILE A 99 1.61 -13.44 -4.77
C ILE A 99 2.49 -14.01 -5.89
N GLY A 100 2.95 -13.16 -6.80
CA GLY A 100 3.86 -13.55 -7.87
C GLY A 100 5.17 -14.12 -7.35
N GLY A 101 5.76 -13.49 -6.34
CA GLY A 101 6.96 -13.97 -5.66
C GLY A 101 6.76 -15.36 -5.04
N ALA A 102 5.63 -15.60 -4.37
CA ALA A 102 5.33 -16.90 -3.78
C ALA A 102 5.15 -18.00 -4.85
N ILE A 103 4.47 -17.67 -5.95
CA ILE A 103 4.29 -18.60 -7.09
C ILE A 103 5.64 -18.94 -7.73
N LEU A 104 6.47 -17.93 -8.01
CA LEU A 104 7.76 -18.11 -8.70
C LEU A 104 8.79 -18.85 -7.84
N THR A 105 8.77 -18.62 -6.53
CA THR A 105 9.72 -19.27 -5.60
C THR A 105 9.22 -20.63 -5.10
N GLY A 106 7.91 -20.91 -5.21
CA GLY A 106 7.27 -22.08 -4.59
C GLY A 106 7.33 -22.06 -3.07
N ARG A 107 7.56 -20.88 -2.48
CA ARG A 107 7.78 -20.68 -1.04
C ARG A 107 6.88 -19.58 -0.53
N TYR A 108 6.75 -19.54 0.79
CA TYR A 108 6.06 -18.44 1.45
C TYR A 108 6.86 -17.14 1.29
N VAL A 109 6.16 -16.07 0.90
CA VAL A 109 6.71 -14.71 0.83
C VAL A 109 5.97 -13.88 1.87
N PRO A 110 6.66 -13.21 2.81
CA PRO A 110 6.01 -12.36 3.80
C PRO A 110 5.12 -11.32 3.12
N GLY A 111 3.88 -11.19 3.59
CA GLY A 111 2.85 -10.35 2.95
C GLY A 111 1.91 -11.13 2.04
N PHE A 112 2.18 -12.40 1.71
CA PHE A 112 1.34 -13.23 0.84
C PHE A 112 -0.08 -13.43 1.38
N ILE A 113 -0.24 -13.76 2.67
CA ILE A 113 -1.55 -14.13 3.23
C ILE A 113 -2.47 -12.92 3.25
N THR A 114 -1.99 -11.81 3.80
CA THR A 114 -2.75 -10.55 3.84
C THR A 114 -2.94 -9.97 2.45
N SER A 115 -2.02 -10.21 1.50
CA SER A 115 -2.24 -9.83 0.10
C SER A 115 -3.47 -10.51 -0.47
N LEU A 116 -3.53 -11.84 -0.35
CA LEU A 116 -4.60 -12.66 -0.91
C LEU A 116 -5.95 -12.38 -0.24
N ILE A 117 -5.97 -12.25 1.09
CA ILE A 117 -7.21 -12.21 1.88
C ILE A 117 -7.70 -10.78 2.12
N LEU A 118 -6.80 -9.80 2.22
CA LEU A 118 -7.16 -8.42 2.62
C LEU A 118 -6.89 -7.42 1.50
N ILE A 119 -5.63 -7.30 1.04
CA ILE A 119 -5.22 -6.22 0.14
C ILE A 119 -5.92 -6.32 -1.21
N ILE A 120 -5.85 -7.49 -1.86
CA ILE A 120 -6.45 -7.69 -3.18
C ILE A 120 -7.98 -7.50 -3.12
N PRO A 121 -8.73 -8.19 -2.21
CA PRO A 121 -10.17 -8.03 -2.14
C PRO A 121 -10.61 -6.60 -1.81
N PHE A 122 -9.96 -5.94 -0.85
CA PHE A 122 -10.31 -4.58 -0.45
C PHE A 122 -10.01 -3.57 -1.56
N SER A 123 -8.89 -3.71 -2.27
CA SER A 123 -8.55 -2.84 -3.40
C SER A 123 -9.60 -2.94 -4.50
N LEU A 124 -9.98 -4.16 -4.89
CA LEU A 124 -11.02 -4.38 -5.90
C LEU A 124 -12.37 -3.79 -5.47
N PHE A 125 -12.73 -3.95 -4.19
CA PHE A 125 -13.90 -3.29 -3.61
C PHE A 125 -13.83 -1.76 -3.75
N LEU A 126 -12.71 -1.14 -3.35
CA LEU A 126 -12.54 0.31 -3.39
C LEU A 126 -12.55 0.83 -4.83
N PHE A 127 -11.91 0.12 -5.76
CA PHE A 127 -11.88 0.49 -7.17
C PHE A 127 -13.27 0.49 -7.78
N ARG A 128 -14.02 -0.60 -7.56
CA ARG A 128 -15.41 -0.72 -7.98
C ARG A 128 -16.27 0.38 -7.37
N LYS A 129 -16.15 0.64 -6.06
CA LYS A 129 -16.89 1.72 -5.39
C LYS A 129 -16.56 3.09 -5.99
N GLY A 130 -15.29 3.37 -6.26
CA GLY A 130 -14.86 4.62 -6.88
C GLY A 130 -15.39 4.81 -8.30
N ILE A 131 -15.52 3.71 -9.07
CA ILE A 131 -16.11 3.77 -10.41
C ILE A 131 -17.61 4.03 -10.34
N VAL A 132 -18.33 3.29 -9.49
CA VAL A 132 -19.79 3.43 -9.32
C VAL A 132 -20.14 4.83 -8.77
N ARG A 133 -19.34 5.37 -7.85
CA ARG A 133 -19.51 6.73 -7.31
C ARG A 133 -18.93 7.82 -8.22
N GLY A 134 -18.34 7.48 -9.35
CA GLY A 134 -17.81 8.47 -10.30
C GLY A 134 -16.57 9.23 -9.80
N TRP A 135 -15.87 8.72 -8.79
CA TRP A 135 -14.58 9.26 -8.32
C TRP A 135 -13.51 9.14 -9.40
N TRP A 136 -13.55 8.04 -10.16
CA TRP A 136 -12.66 7.77 -11.28
C TRP A 136 -13.29 6.79 -12.27
N LYS A 137 -12.60 6.54 -13.38
CA LYS A 137 -12.97 5.58 -14.43
C LYS A 137 -11.93 4.46 -14.49
N MET A 138 -12.25 3.32 -15.10
CA MET A 138 -11.32 2.19 -15.29
C MET A 138 -9.94 2.60 -15.81
N LYS A 139 -9.86 3.53 -16.78
CA LYS A 139 -8.58 4.05 -17.28
C LYS A 139 -7.66 4.62 -16.20
N HIS A 140 -8.25 5.27 -15.19
CA HIS A 140 -7.48 5.83 -14.07
C HIS A 140 -6.99 4.73 -13.14
N VAL A 141 -7.78 3.67 -12.91
CA VAL A 141 -7.35 2.49 -12.14
C VAL A 141 -6.13 1.85 -12.80
N VAL A 142 -6.19 1.61 -14.11
CA VAL A 142 -5.08 1.02 -14.87
C VAL A 142 -3.84 1.91 -14.79
N ILE A 143 -3.98 3.22 -15.07
CA ILE A 143 -2.86 4.17 -14.98
C ILE A 143 -2.29 4.20 -13.55
N SER A 144 -3.14 4.21 -12.51
CA SER A 144 -2.69 4.19 -11.13
C SER A 144 -1.97 2.89 -10.75
N CYS A 145 -2.37 1.73 -11.31
CA CYS A 145 -1.64 0.48 -11.10
C CYS A 145 -0.26 0.52 -11.78
N LEU A 146 -0.18 1.04 -13.01
CA LEU A 146 1.10 1.21 -13.72
C LEU A 146 2.03 2.17 -12.97
N LEU A 147 1.51 3.33 -12.56
CA LEU A 147 2.25 4.27 -11.71
C LEU A 147 2.63 3.62 -10.37
N GLY A 148 1.74 2.83 -9.78
CA GLY A 148 2.00 2.06 -8.57
C GLY A 148 3.22 1.18 -8.73
N VAL A 149 3.30 0.37 -9.79
CA VAL A 149 4.48 -0.47 -10.10
C VAL A 149 5.75 0.36 -10.24
N VAL A 150 5.69 1.46 -11.00
CA VAL A 150 6.86 2.32 -11.25
C VAL A 150 7.36 3.00 -9.97
N LEU A 151 6.44 3.44 -9.11
CA LEU A 151 6.76 4.18 -7.89
C LEU A 151 7.07 3.27 -6.69
N LEU A 152 6.60 2.02 -6.70
CA LEU A 152 6.74 1.08 -5.58
C LEU A 152 8.20 0.93 -5.14
N PHE A 153 9.08 0.53 -6.06
CA PHE A 153 10.49 0.29 -5.72
C PHE A 153 11.23 1.56 -5.28
N PRO A 154 11.16 2.70 -6.01
CA PRO A 154 11.77 3.95 -5.54
C PRO A 154 11.30 4.37 -4.14
N ILE A 155 10.01 4.22 -3.84
CA ILE A 155 9.47 4.57 -2.51
C ILE A 155 9.99 3.61 -1.44
N ILE A 156 9.95 2.30 -1.68
CA ILE A 156 10.47 1.30 -0.72
C ILE A 156 11.95 1.55 -0.44
N PHE A 157 12.78 1.70 -1.48
CA PHE A 157 14.21 1.97 -1.30
C PHE A 157 14.46 3.31 -0.60
N GLY A 158 13.71 4.36 -0.96
CA GLY A 158 13.82 5.66 -0.32
C GLY A 158 13.49 5.62 1.17
N VAL A 159 12.43 4.92 1.56
CA VAL A 159 12.03 4.79 2.97
C VAL A 159 13.00 3.89 3.74
N LEU A 160 13.48 2.79 3.15
CA LEU A 160 14.51 1.95 3.77
C LEU A 160 15.82 2.73 4.00
N PHE A 161 16.23 3.53 3.03
CA PHE A 161 17.39 4.41 3.17
C PHE A 161 17.19 5.43 4.30
N LEU A 162 16.02 6.08 4.35
CA LEU A 162 15.69 7.02 5.41
C LEU A 162 15.69 6.35 6.79
N ALA A 163 15.10 5.15 6.92
CA ALA A 163 15.08 4.40 8.16
C ALA A 163 16.49 4.03 8.64
N LYS A 164 17.39 3.69 7.71
CA LYS A 164 18.81 3.43 8.00
C LYS A 164 19.59 4.68 8.44
N VAL A 165 19.16 5.88 8.04
CA VAL A 165 19.80 7.15 8.45
C VAL A 165 19.34 7.59 9.84
N ILE A 166 18.11 7.26 10.23
CA ILE A 166 17.50 7.71 11.49
C ILE A 166 17.92 6.83 12.69
N VAL A 167 18.24 5.56 12.45
CA VAL A 167 18.60 4.55 13.49
C VAL A 167 20.06 4.15 13.32
#